data_AF-A0A5N7AHT0-F1
#
_entry.id   AF-A0A5N7AHT0-F1
#
_cell.length_a   1.000
_cell.length_b   1.000
_cell.length_c   1.000
_cell.angle_alpha   90.00
_cell.angle_beta   90.00
_cell.angle_gamma   90.00
#
_symmetry.space_group_name_H-M   'P 1'
#
loop_
_entity.id
_entity.type
_entity.pdbx_description
1 polymer ?
#
loop_
_entity_poly.entity_id
_entity_poly.type
_entity_poly.pdbx_seq_one_letter_code
_entity_poly.pdbx_strand_id
1 'polypeptide(L)'
;MATYGTDALSEPATSQTHQRTLSGTSPTVISDRYDLGAGLPQGYQLRSFSSYSTLEQLQSAVKFIYGQLEQNDWQGNQWLLIRAMSQAAIDKLSNDPDCLSGIAFRFMWIGTTGLIKVVPSIPYDLTTSSVDHYIDRQCIRMGVADSDLVWGHTVTTPGAVTTHGKQPDDCFYPPNRQPLGGQFNGWPSLVIETGVSESLAKLQRDATWWFQNSSGDTRIVILLSINAPTRKIKFQKWQLAPPSIPRPVTRQAIHQLRQQPNQMPPLVRQQANSQLAFCIQEVIITPTSITGGPLVIPFRAMFNRQPTGAEGDIVINDQGFRTITRFV
;
A
#
# COMPACT_ATOMS: atom_id res chain seq x y z
N MET A 1 11.44 -53.61 65.71
CA MET A 1 10.76 -53.91 64.44
C MET A 1 11.20 -52.87 63.43
N ALA A 2 11.76 -53.37 62.33
CA ALA A 2 11.93 -52.80 60.99
C ALA A 2 11.82 -51.27 60.74
N THR A 3 12.91 -50.78 60.11
CA THR A 3 12.99 -49.97 58.87
C THR A 3 12.68 -48.47 58.85
N TYR A 4 13.76 -47.70 58.68
CA TYR A 4 14.04 -46.72 57.61
C TYR A 4 12.91 -46.37 56.63
N GLY A 5 12.83 -45.09 56.26
CA GLY A 5 12.32 -44.67 54.95
C GLY A 5 11.73 -43.27 54.94
N THR A 6 12.57 -42.25 54.79
CA THR A 6 12.17 -40.93 54.31
C THR A 6 11.64 -41.05 52.88
N ASP A 7 10.38 -40.72 52.64
CA ASP A 7 9.86 -40.41 51.30
C ASP A 7 9.10 -39.09 51.36
N ALA A 8 9.82 -38.02 51.04
CA ALA A 8 9.24 -36.75 50.63
C ALA A 8 8.76 -36.90 49.19
N LEU A 9 7.48 -37.17 49.00
CA LEU A 9 6.85 -37.15 47.68
C LEU A 9 6.75 -35.70 47.21
N SER A 10 7.65 -35.38 46.28
CA SER A 10 7.71 -34.17 45.51
C SER A 10 6.66 -34.25 44.39
N GLU A 11 5.76 -33.28 44.35
CA GLU A 11 4.84 -33.11 43.22
C GLU A 11 5.63 -32.79 41.94
N PRO A 12 5.36 -33.46 40.81
CA PRO A 12 5.99 -33.10 39.56
C PRO A 12 5.34 -31.83 39.00
N ALA A 13 6.02 -30.70 39.17
CA ALA A 13 5.81 -29.49 38.39
C ALA A 13 6.09 -29.79 36.91
N THR A 14 5.07 -30.24 36.18
CA THR A 14 5.08 -30.27 34.73
C THR A 14 4.80 -28.85 34.22
N SER A 15 5.83 -28.00 34.30
CA SER A 15 5.90 -26.80 33.49
C SER A 15 6.09 -27.22 32.04
N GLN A 16 4.99 -27.55 31.35
CA GLN A 16 4.98 -27.51 29.90
C GLN A 16 5.11 -26.04 29.50
N THR A 17 6.35 -25.64 29.28
CA THR A 17 6.72 -24.42 28.59
C THR A 17 6.06 -24.49 27.22
N HIS A 18 4.85 -23.94 27.09
CA HIS A 18 4.34 -23.51 25.81
C HIS A 18 5.27 -22.40 25.33
N GLN A 19 6.40 -22.80 24.73
CA GLN A 19 7.07 -22.00 23.73
C GLN A 19 6.01 -21.77 22.65
N ARG A 20 5.32 -20.64 22.80
CA ARG A 20 4.47 -20.06 21.77
C ARG A 20 5.40 -19.81 20.59
N THR A 21 5.46 -20.80 19.71
CA THR A 21 6.10 -20.73 18.41
C THR A 21 5.60 -19.43 17.82
N LEU A 22 6.54 -18.52 17.52
CA LEU A 22 6.25 -17.27 16.82
C LEU A 22 5.32 -17.59 15.67
N SER A 23 4.04 -17.20 15.82
CA SER A 23 3.00 -17.54 14.87
C SER A 23 3.43 -16.97 13.53
N GLY A 24 3.84 -17.84 12.61
CA GLY A 24 4.20 -17.47 11.25
C GLY A 24 3.08 -16.60 10.70
N THR A 25 3.41 -15.35 10.38
CA THR A 25 2.50 -14.42 9.74
C THR A 25 1.92 -15.14 8.52
N SER A 26 0.61 -15.41 8.57
CA SER A 26 -0.09 -15.99 7.42
C SER A 26 0.31 -15.17 6.19
N PRO A 27 0.65 -15.80 5.05
CA PRO A 27 0.97 -15.02 3.86
C PRO A 27 -0.27 -14.19 3.53
N THR A 28 -0.16 -12.86 3.61
CA THR A 28 -1.26 -11.96 3.28
C THR A 28 -1.57 -12.15 1.80
N VAL A 29 -2.62 -12.91 1.55
CA VAL A 29 -3.18 -13.25 0.25
C VAL A 29 -4.61 -12.76 0.26
N ILE A 30 -5.01 -12.06 -0.79
CA ILE A 30 -6.34 -11.49 -0.92
C ILE A 30 -6.87 -11.84 -2.31
N SER A 31 -7.99 -12.58 -2.34
CA SER A 31 -8.70 -12.97 -3.56
C SER A 31 -10.13 -12.45 -3.62
N ASP A 32 -10.63 -11.90 -2.51
CA ASP A 32 -12.00 -11.38 -2.44
C ASP A 32 -12.12 -10.09 -3.26
N ARG A 33 -13.35 -9.78 -3.67
CA ARG A 33 -13.66 -8.49 -4.31
C ARG A 33 -13.33 -7.34 -3.36
N TYR A 34 -12.84 -6.26 -3.94
CA TYR A 34 -12.59 -5.04 -3.18
C TYR A 34 -13.89 -4.49 -2.59
N ASP A 35 -13.82 -4.08 -1.33
CA ASP A 35 -14.84 -3.33 -0.62
C ASP A 35 -14.19 -2.07 -0.03
N LEU A 36 -14.85 -0.92 -0.19
CA LEU A 36 -14.30 0.39 0.21
C LEU A 36 -14.05 0.49 1.72
N GLY A 37 -14.84 -0.21 2.54
CA GLY A 37 -14.73 -0.23 3.99
C GLY A 37 -13.77 -1.30 4.52
N ALA A 38 -13.36 -2.26 3.69
CA ALA A 38 -12.53 -3.36 4.13
C ALA A 38 -11.15 -2.89 4.63
N GLY A 39 -10.76 -3.39 5.80
CA GLY A 39 -9.46 -3.09 6.40
C GLY A 39 -9.35 -1.70 7.05
N LEU A 40 -10.43 -0.90 7.06
CA LEU A 40 -10.44 0.35 7.83
C LEU A 40 -10.15 0.08 9.32
N PRO A 41 -9.35 0.94 9.99
CA PRO A 41 -9.03 0.77 11.40
C PRO A 41 -10.27 0.98 12.25
N GLN A 42 -10.34 0.38 13.45
CA GLN A 42 -11.51 0.46 14.34
C GLN A 42 -11.96 1.91 14.63
N GLY A 43 -11.03 2.86 14.68
CA GLY A 43 -11.30 4.28 14.94
C GLY A 43 -11.65 5.13 13.72
N TYR A 44 -11.96 4.52 12.56
CA TYR A 44 -12.33 5.29 11.37
C TYR A 44 -13.61 6.12 11.58
N GLN A 45 -13.69 7.27 10.93
CA GLN A 45 -14.86 8.12 11.01
C GLN A 45 -15.84 7.79 9.89
N LEU A 46 -17.06 7.40 10.24
CA LEU A 46 -18.17 7.27 9.30
C LEU A 46 -19.09 8.48 9.42
N ARG A 47 -19.47 9.09 8.29
CA ARG A 47 -20.44 10.19 8.20
C ARG A 47 -21.43 9.97 7.06
N SER A 48 -22.61 10.57 7.17
CA SER A 48 -23.55 10.76 6.06
C SER A 48 -23.33 12.14 5.45
N PHE A 49 -23.34 12.24 4.12
CA PHE A 49 -23.22 13.52 3.44
C PHE A 49 -24.37 14.48 3.79
N SER A 50 -25.56 13.98 4.13
CA SER A 50 -26.69 14.81 4.59
C SER A 50 -26.39 15.60 5.88
N SER A 51 -25.45 15.12 6.70
CA SER A 51 -25.02 15.79 7.94
C SER A 51 -23.74 16.63 7.75
N TYR A 52 -23.11 16.54 6.58
CA TYR A 52 -21.83 17.17 6.20
C TYR A 52 -21.91 17.67 4.75
N SER A 53 -23.03 18.29 4.38
CA SER A 53 -23.35 18.63 2.98
C SER A 53 -22.60 19.85 2.47
N THR A 54 -21.91 20.56 3.38
CA THR A 54 -21.11 21.75 3.06
C THR A 54 -19.62 21.43 3.10
N LEU A 55 -18.84 22.14 2.29
CA LEU A 55 -17.38 22.01 2.26
C LEU A 55 -16.77 22.35 3.63
N GLU A 56 -17.31 23.33 4.34
CA GLU A 56 -16.85 23.72 5.68
C GLU A 56 -16.96 22.57 6.68
N GLN A 57 -18.06 21.83 6.67
CA GLN A 57 -18.23 20.66 7.54
C GLN A 57 -17.23 19.55 7.19
N LEU A 58 -16.96 19.31 5.91
CA LEU A 58 -15.92 18.37 5.46
C LEU A 58 -14.54 18.81 5.93
N GLN A 59 -14.21 20.11 5.77
CA GLN A 59 -12.97 20.70 6.25
C GLN A 59 -12.82 20.53 7.77
N SER A 60 -13.86 20.76 8.56
CA SER A 60 -13.83 20.55 10.01
C SER A 60 -13.60 19.08 10.38
N ALA A 61 -14.23 18.13 9.67
CA ALA A 61 -14.02 16.70 9.92
C ALA A 61 -12.57 16.27 9.60
N VAL A 62 -12.02 16.75 8.49
CA VAL A 62 -10.64 16.47 8.08
C VAL A 62 -9.64 17.12 9.02
N LYS A 63 -9.85 18.39 9.42
CA LYS A 63 -9.06 19.07 10.46
C LYS A 63 -9.09 18.34 11.79
N PHE A 64 -10.24 17.81 12.19
CA PHE A 64 -10.35 17.03 13.42
C PHE A 64 -9.49 15.77 13.35
N ILE A 65 -9.57 15.01 12.25
CA ILE A 65 -8.75 13.80 12.06
C ILE A 65 -7.25 14.17 12.05
N TYR A 66 -6.87 15.22 11.32
CA TYR A 66 -5.49 15.71 11.29
C TYR A 66 -5.00 16.08 12.69
N GLY A 67 -5.77 16.84 13.45
CA GLY A 67 -5.42 17.21 14.83
C GLY A 67 -5.31 16.02 15.77
N GLN A 68 -6.13 14.97 15.58
CA GLN A 68 -6.00 13.72 16.33
C GLN A 68 -4.74 12.95 15.97
N LEU A 69 -4.34 12.94 14.70
CA LEU A 69 -3.05 12.35 14.29
C LEU A 69 -1.91 13.13 14.94
N GLU A 70 -1.91 14.46 14.84
CA GLU A 70 -0.87 15.33 15.42
C GLU A 70 -0.73 15.15 16.94
N GLN A 71 -1.85 15.13 17.67
CA GLN A 71 -1.87 14.94 19.12
C GLN A 71 -1.41 13.55 19.58
N ASN A 72 -1.49 12.55 18.69
CA ASN A 72 -1.12 11.16 18.98
C ASN A 72 0.16 10.76 18.23
N ASP A 73 1.12 11.68 18.08
CA ASP A 73 2.44 11.41 17.45
C ASP A 73 2.32 10.79 16.04
N TRP A 74 1.38 11.29 15.25
CA TRP A 74 1.04 10.80 13.91
C TRP A 74 0.63 9.32 13.89
N GLN A 75 -0.12 8.88 14.89
CA GLN A 75 -0.72 7.56 15.01
C GLN A 75 -2.26 7.63 15.07
N GLY A 76 -2.91 6.50 14.77
CA GLY A 76 -4.37 6.37 14.83
C GLY A 76 -5.07 6.42 13.48
N ASN A 77 -6.25 7.03 13.45
CA ASN A 77 -7.10 7.04 12.26
C ASN A 77 -6.71 8.15 11.28
N GLN A 78 -6.58 7.80 10.00
CA GLN A 78 -6.41 8.75 8.90
C GLN A 78 -7.58 8.75 7.90
N TRP A 79 -8.70 8.09 8.22
CA TRP A 79 -9.77 7.80 7.25
C TRP A 79 -11.12 8.41 7.65
N LEU A 80 -11.78 9.03 6.68
CA LEU A 80 -13.15 9.54 6.75
C LEU A 80 -13.99 8.92 5.63
N LEU A 81 -14.90 8.00 5.99
CA LEU A 81 -15.85 7.37 5.09
C LEU A 81 -17.14 8.19 5.07
N ILE A 82 -17.61 8.55 3.89
CA ILE A 82 -18.78 9.41 3.68
C ILE A 82 -19.77 8.68 2.77
N ARG A 83 -20.99 8.47 3.27
CA ARG A 83 -22.08 7.85 2.49
C ARG A 83 -22.97 8.90 1.85
N ALA A 84 -23.64 8.49 0.76
CA ALA A 84 -24.64 9.29 0.05
C ALA A 84 -24.13 10.65 -0.46
N MET A 85 -22.89 10.69 -0.94
CA MET A 85 -22.29 11.89 -1.53
C MET A 85 -22.99 12.28 -2.83
N SER A 86 -23.15 13.58 -3.04
CA SER A 86 -23.57 14.12 -4.33
C SER A 86 -22.44 14.01 -5.37
N GLN A 87 -22.80 13.93 -6.65
CA GLN A 87 -21.81 13.93 -7.73
C GLN A 87 -20.93 15.19 -7.70
N ALA A 88 -21.52 16.36 -7.44
CA ALA A 88 -20.78 17.61 -7.32
C ALA A 88 -19.70 17.58 -6.22
N ALA A 89 -19.98 16.92 -5.08
CA ALA A 89 -18.99 16.76 -4.02
C ALA A 89 -17.86 15.78 -4.41
N ILE A 90 -18.21 14.68 -5.09
CA ILE A 90 -17.22 13.74 -5.65
C ILE A 90 -16.33 14.47 -6.66
N ASP A 91 -16.90 15.21 -7.59
CA ASP A 91 -16.15 15.95 -8.61
C ASP A 91 -15.24 17.00 -7.98
N LYS A 92 -15.71 17.71 -6.95
CA LYS A 92 -14.91 18.70 -6.22
C LYS A 92 -13.69 18.05 -5.55
N LEU A 93 -13.89 16.99 -4.77
CA LEU A 93 -12.79 16.29 -4.09
C LEU A 93 -11.82 15.59 -5.05
N SER A 94 -12.30 15.19 -6.24
CA SER A 94 -11.49 14.51 -7.25
C SER A 94 -10.60 15.44 -8.06
N ASN A 95 -11.01 16.69 -8.24
CA ASN A 95 -10.36 17.63 -9.17
C ASN A 95 -9.73 18.86 -8.47
N ASP A 96 -10.03 19.08 -7.19
CA ASP A 96 -9.49 20.18 -6.40
C ASP A 96 -8.75 19.65 -5.16
N PRO A 97 -7.42 19.44 -5.26
CA PRO A 97 -6.62 18.89 -4.16
C PRO A 97 -6.50 19.84 -2.96
N ASP A 98 -6.84 21.12 -3.11
CA ASP A 98 -6.69 22.15 -2.07
C ASP A 98 -8.02 22.49 -1.37
N CYS A 99 -9.13 21.86 -1.77
CA CYS A 99 -10.46 22.20 -1.26
C CYS A 99 -10.64 21.95 0.26
N LEU A 100 -9.76 21.17 0.89
CA LEU A 100 -9.85 20.80 2.31
C LEU A 100 -8.91 21.59 3.24
N SER A 101 -8.79 22.90 3.00
CA SER A 101 -8.07 23.85 3.90
C SER A 101 -6.57 23.57 4.06
N GLY A 102 -5.87 23.27 2.97
CA GLY A 102 -4.42 23.06 2.99
C GLY A 102 -3.94 21.80 3.72
N ILE A 103 -4.86 20.94 4.16
CA ILE A 103 -4.53 19.59 4.62
C ILE A 103 -4.50 18.69 3.39
N ALA A 104 -3.33 18.12 3.11
CA ALA A 104 -3.18 17.15 2.03
C ALA A 104 -4.06 15.93 2.30
N PHE A 105 -4.74 15.48 1.24
CA PHE A 105 -5.58 14.29 1.30
C PHE A 105 -5.48 13.48 0.00
N ARG A 106 -5.97 12.25 0.05
CA ARG A 106 -6.33 11.47 -1.14
C ARG A 106 -7.77 11.04 -1.06
N PHE A 107 -8.45 11.08 -2.20
CA PHE A 107 -9.84 10.72 -2.32
C PHE A 107 -10.02 9.46 -3.15
N MET A 108 -10.98 8.65 -2.74
CA MET A 108 -11.47 7.52 -3.51
C MET A 108 -12.96 7.33 -3.30
N TRP A 109 -13.65 6.74 -4.26
CA TRP A 109 -15.09 6.53 -4.15
C TRP A 109 -15.58 5.32 -4.94
N ILE A 110 -16.72 4.80 -4.49
CA ILE A 110 -17.51 3.73 -5.12
C ILE A 110 -18.98 4.14 -5.07
N GLY A 111 -19.59 4.35 -6.24
CA GLY A 111 -20.91 4.94 -6.37
C GLY A 111 -20.96 6.27 -5.64
N THR A 112 -21.88 6.39 -4.68
CA THR A 112 -22.05 7.60 -3.85
C THR A 112 -21.33 7.49 -2.50
N THR A 113 -20.44 6.52 -2.31
CA THR A 113 -19.66 6.38 -1.07
C THR A 113 -18.24 6.83 -1.34
N GLY A 114 -17.81 7.90 -0.68
CA GLY A 114 -16.43 8.41 -0.76
C GLY A 114 -15.64 8.08 0.49
N LEU A 115 -14.33 8.01 0.34
CA LEU A 115 -13.38 7.79 1.41
C LEU A 115 -12.24 8.80 1.22
N ILE A 116 -12.05 9.63 2.23
CA ILE A 116 -10.94 10.57 2.32
C ILE A 116 -9.87 9.97 3.21
N LYS A 117 -8.65 9.98 2.71
CA LYS A 117 -7.42 9.67 3.45
C LYS A 117 -6.73 10.98 3.78
N VAL A 118 -6.66 11.33 5.06
CA VAL A 118 -5.89 12.47 5.53
C VAL A 118 -4.41 12.11 5.50
N VAL A 119 -3.58 12.93 4.86
CA VAL A 119 -2.13 12.72 4.88
C VAL A 119 -1.59 13.31 6.19
N PRO A 120 -0.94 12.52 7.06
CA PRO A 120 -0.62 12.96 8.42
C PRO A 120 0.33 14.16 8.47
N SER A 121 1.50 14.13 7.81
CA SER A 121 2.48 15.21 7.91
C SER A 121 3.49 15.22 6.76
N ILE A 122 4.26 16.31 6.64
CA ILE A 122 5.29 16.51 5.61
C ILE A 122 6.26 15.30 5.49
N PRO A 123 6.75 14.67 6.58
CA PRO A 123 7.56 13.45 6.48
C PRO A 123 6.93 12.30 5.68
N TYR A 124 5.60 12.14 5.72
CA TYR A 124 4.90 11.08 4.98
C TYR A 124 4.93 11.36 3.47
N ASP A 125 4.64 12.61 3.08
CA ASP A 125 4.72 13.04 1.68
C ASP A 125 6.16 12.99 1.15
N LEU A 126 7.13 13.46 1.94
CA LEU A 126 8.55 13.42 1.57
C LEU A 126 9.09 11.99 1.48
N THR A 127 8.64 11.07 2.33
CA THR A 127 9.05 9.66 2.25
C THR A 127 8.47 9.00 1.01
N THR A 128 7.20 9.27 0.68
CA THR A 128 6.57 8.82 -0.57
C THR A 128 7.34 9.33 -1.77
N SER A 129 7.54 10.64 -1.84
CA SER A 129 8.30 11.34 -2.88
C SER A 129 9.81 11.06 -2.81
N SER A 130 10.31 10.24 -1.88
CA SER A 130 11.71 9.80 -1.92
C SER A 130 11.85 8.46 -2.62
N VAL A 131 10.77 7.68 -2.72
CA VAL A 131 10.73 6.40 -3.43
C VAL A 131 10.81 6.63 -4.94
N ASP A 132 9.95 7.47 -5.50
CA ASP A 132 9.97 7.85 -6.93
C ASP A 132 11.32 8.48 -7.33
N HIS A 133 11.83 9.47 -6.60
CA HIS A 133 13.14 10.08 -6.84
C HIS A 133 14.28 9.07 -6.74
N TYR A 134 14.19 8.06 -5.86
CA TYR A 134 15.19 7.00 -5.82
C TYR A 134 15.11 6.13 -7.08
N ILE A 135 13.89 5.73 -7.48
CA ILE A 135 13.64 4.92 -8.67
C ILE A 135 14.11 5.65 -9.93
N ASP A 136 13.76 6.93 -10.11
CA ASP A 136 14.21 7.74 -11.25
C ASP A 136 15.73 7.83 -11.33
N ARG A 137 16.40 8.08 -10.20
CA ARG A 137 17.86 8.11 -10.17
C ARG A 137 18.49 6.79 -10.56
N GLN A 138 17.87 5.64 -10.23
CA GLN A 138 18.35 4.35 -10.72
C GLN A 138 18.09 4.22 -12.23
N CYS A 139 16.91 4.59 -12.71
CA CYS A 139 16.54 4.53 -14.12
C CYS A 139 17.46 5.38 -15.01
N ILE A 140 17.71 6.63 -14.61
CA ILE A 140 18.62 7.55 -15.33
C ILE A 140 20.04 6.97 -15.39
N ARG A 141 20.55 6.38 -14.29
CA ARG A 141 21.86 5.72 -14.28
C ARG A 141 21.94 4.52 -15.22
N MET A 142 20.81 3.88 -15.49
CA MET A 142 20.70 2.79 -16.45
C MET A 142 20.49 3.27 -17.90
N GLY A 143 20.37 4.58 -18.13
CA GLY A 143 20.18 5.16 -19.46
C GLY A 143 18.73 5.27 -19.91
N VAL A 144 17.76 5.14 -18.99
CA VAL A 144 16.35 5.43 -19.30
C VAL A 144 16.20 6.92 -19.61
N ALA A 145 15.52 7.25 -20.71
CA ALA A 145 15.27 8.63 -21.09
C ALA A 145 14.32 9.32 -20.11
N ASP A 146 14.55 10.59 -19.80
CA ASP A 146 13.68 11.38 -18.92
C ASP A 146 12.22 11.44 -19.41
N SER A 147 12.01 11.39 -20.73
CA SER A 147 10.67 11.33 -21.33
C SER A 147 9.90 10.03 -21.01
N ASP A 148 10.60 8.96 -20.63
CA ASP A 148 9.98 7.71 -20.20
C ASP A 148 9.59 7.74 -18.71
N LEU A 149 10.04 8.75 -17.95
CA LEU A 149 9.85 8.86 -16.50
C LEU A 149 8.67 9.76 -16.13
N VAL A 150 7.45 9.23 -16.28
CA VAL A 150 6.22 9.99 -16.00
C VAL A 150 5.54 9.47 -14.74
N TRP A 151 5.56 10.31 -13.72
CA TRP A 151 4.86 10.11 -12.45
C TRP A 151 3.55 10.89 -12.38
N GLY A 152 2.58 10.34 -11.65
CA GLY A 152 1.28 10.95 -11.41
C GLY A 152 1.02 11.08 -9.91
N HIS A 153 1.02 12.32 -9.43
CA HIS A 153 0.76 12.66 -8.03
C HIS A 153 -0.65 13.22 -7.89
N THR A 154 -1.43 12.73 -6.93
CA THR A 154 -2.81 13.21 -6.65
C THR A 154 -3.72 13.19 -7.90
N VAL A 155 -3.36 12.38 -8.90
CA VAL A 155 -4.14 12.24 -10.13
C VAL A 155 -5.28 11.26 -9.89
N THR A 156 -6.50 11.68 -10.22
CA THR A 156 -7.66 10.82 -10.06
C THR A 156 -7.70 9.81 -11.18
N THR A 157 -7.40 8.55 -10.89
CA THR A 157 -7.51 7.46 -11.86
C THR A 157 -8.95 6.95 -11.86
N PRO A 158 -9.75 7.25 -12.90
CA PRO A 158 -11.10 6.72 -12.98
C PRO A 158 -11.05 5.21 -13.14
N GLY A 159 -12.01 4.52 -12.54
CA GLY A 159 -12.17 3.09 -12.77
C GLY A 159 -12.54 2.74 -14.20
N ALA A 160 -12.54 1.44 -14.52
CA ALA A 160 -13.12 0.96 -15.77
C ALA A 160 -14.62 1.33 -15.90
N VAL A 161 -15.27 1.65 -14.78
CA VAL A 161 -16.62 2.19 -14.68
C VAL A 161 -16.57 3.58 -14.05
N THR A 162 -17.26 4.56 -14.64
CA THR A 162 -17.31 5.97 -14.20
C THR A 162 -17.89 6.18 -12.80
N THR A 163 -18.38 5.13 -12.15
CA THR A 163 -18.90 5.16 -10.77
C THR A 163 -17.82 4.91 -9.72
N HIS A 164 -16.54 4.81 -10.10
CA HIS A 164 -15.44 4.57 -9.16
C HIS A 164 -14.23 5.41 -9.55
N GLY A 165 -13.41 5.78 -8.56
CA GLY A 165 -12.12 6.40 -8.79
C GLY A 165 -11.28 6.42 -7.53
N LYS A 166 -9.97 6.61 -7.71
CA LYS A 166 -9.01 6.72 -6.61
C LYS A 166 -7.82 7.54 -7.04
N GLN A 167 -7.32 8.35 -6.12
CA GLN A 167 -6.03 9.01 -6.23
C GLN A 167 -4.96 8.13 -5.56
N PRO A 168 -3.82 7.87 -6.22
CA PRO A 168 -2.66 7.29 -5.57
C PRO A 168 -1.95 8.35 -4.73
N ASP A 169 -1.13 7.92 -3.76
CA ASP A 169 -0.17 8.86 -3.19
C ASP A 169 0.89 9.23 -4.24
N ASP A 170 1.33 8.23 -5.00
CA ASP A 170 2.18 8.36 -6.18
C ASP A 170 2.01 7.18 -7.14
N CYS A 171 2.28 7.37 -8.44
CA CYS A 171 2.20 6.29 -9.42
C CYS A 171 3.03 6.56 -10.67
N PHE A 172 3.44 5.51 -11.37
CA PHE A 172 4.23 5.58 -12.59
C PHE A 172 3.45 5.11 -13.81
N TYR A 173 3.47 5.90 -14.88
CA TYR A 173 2.92 5.54 -16.17
C TYR A 173 4.03 5.08 -17.12
N PRO A 174 4.02 3.81 -17.59
CA PRO A 174 4.99 3.37 -18.58
C PRO A 174 4.81 4.12 -19.90
N PRO A 175 5.85 4.21 -20.74
CA PRO A 175 5.85 5.01 -21.97
C PRO A 175 4.61 4.80 -22.86
N ASN A 176 4.16 3.55 -23.02
CA ASN A 176 3.01 3.23 -23.86
C ASN A 176 1.62 3.49 -23.22
N ARG A 177 1.57 4.03 -22.00
CA ARG A 177 0.34 4.36 -21.26
C ARG A 177 0.38 5.76 -20.65
N GLN A 178 1.40 6.55 -20.98
CA GLN A 178 1.50 7.93 -20.50
C GLN A 178 0.30 8.75 -20.95
N PRO A 179 -0.20 9.69 -20.11
CA PRO A 179 -1.28 10.59 -20.51
C PRO A 179 -0.95 11.38 -21.79
N LEU A 180 -1.95 11.55 -22.66
CA LEU A 180 -1.83 12.31 -23.90
C LEU A 180 -2.92 13.37 -23.96
N GLY A 181 -2.56 14.62 -24.25
CA GLY A 181 -3.53 15.72 -24.36
C GLY A 181 -4.35 15.97 -23.09
N GLY A 182 -3.78 15.71 -21.92
CA GLY A 182 -4.47 15.84 -20.62
C GLY A 182 -5.43 14.68 -20.29
N GLN A 183 -5.45 13.61 -21.09
CA GLN A 183 -6.28 12.43 -20.85
C GLN A 183 -5.42 11.21 -20.50
N PHE A 184 -5.90 10.37 -19.59
CA PHE A 184 -5.26 9.10 -19.27
C PHE A 184 -5.30 8.17 -20.48
N ASN A 185 -4.14 7.60 -20.84
CA ASN A 185 -4.00 6.63 -21.94
C ASN A 185 -3.81 5.19 -21.43
N GLY A 186 -4.25 4.93 -20.20
CA GLY A 186 -4.11 3.64 -19.54
C GLY A 186 -3.93 3.76 -18.03
N TRP A 187 -3.67 2.62 -17.40
CA TRP A 187 -3.41 2.52 -15.97
C TRP A 187 -1.92 2.71 -15.65
N PRO A 188 -1.57 3.22 -14.46
CA PRO A 188 -0.19 3.15 -13.98
C PRO A 188 0.26 1.69 -13.83
N SER A 189 1.55 1.43 -14.03
CA SER A 189 2.15 0.08 -13.85
C SER A 189 2.63 -0.16 -12.42
N LEU A 190 3.04 0.91 -11.74
CA LEU A 190 3.51 0.93 -10.36
C LEU A 190 2.72 1.99 -9.60
N VAL A 191 2.25 1.65 -8.40
CA VAL A 191 1.58 2.58 -7.48
C VAL A 191 2.25 2.53 -6.12
N ILE A 192 2.33 3.67 -5.45
CA ILE A 192 2.85 3.83 -4.09
C ILE A 192 1.71 4.33 -3.19
N GLU A 193 1.57 3.70 -2.04
CA GLU A 193 0.59 4.05 -1.03
C GLU A 193 1.25 4.05 0.35
N THR A 194 1.26 5.20 1.00
CA THR A 194 1.85 5.48 2.28
C THR A 194 0.78 5.74 3.33
N GLY A 195 0.99 5.30 4.56
CA GLY A 195 0.08 5.63 5.65
C GLY A 195 0.63 5.29 7.02
N VAL A 196 -0.11 5.70 8.03
CA VAL A 196 0.20 5.33 9.42
C VAL A 196 0.13 3.82 9.62
N SER A 197 0.79 3.32 10.66
CA SER A 197 0.97 1.89 10.89
C SER A 197 -0.35 1.11 11.02
N GLU A 198 -1.34 1.74 11.64
CA GLU A 198 -2.68 1.23 11.89
C GLU A 198 -3.53 1.14 10.61
N SER A 199 -3.10 1.81 9.54
CA SER A 199 -3.77 1.76 8.24
C SER A 199 -3.27 0.63 7.35
N LEU A 200 -2.28 -0.17 7.77
CA LEU A 200 -1.69 -1.21 6.92
C LEU A 200 -2.74 -2.16 6.33
N ALA A 201 -3.74 -2.58 7.10
CA ALA A 201 -4.81 -3.46 6.62
C ALA A 201 -5.63 -2.81 5.48
N LYS A 202 -5.93 -1.51 5.59
CA LYS A 202 -6.61 -0.75 4.53
C LYS A 202 -5.71 -0.57 3.31
N LEU A 203 -4.43 -0.27 3.49
CA LEU A 203 -3.47 -0.14 2.38
C LEU A 203 -3.33 -1.46 1.60
N GLN A 204 -3.34 -2.60 2.29
CA GLN A 204 -3.34 -3.93 1.66
C GLN A 204 -4.60 -4.19 0.84
N ARG A 205 -5.77 -3.72 1.32
CA ARG A 205 -7.00 -3.75 0.53
C ARG A 205 -6.90 -2.81 -0.67
N ASP A 206 -6.33 -1.61 -0.51
CA ASP A 206 -6.16 -0.67 -1.63
C ASP A 206 -5.24 -1.19 -2.73
N ALA A 207 -4.22 -1.99 -2.39
CA ALA A 207 -3.45 -2.71 -3.41
C ALA A 207 -4.36 -3.57 -4.33
N THR A 208 -5.37 -4.23 -3.76
CA THR A 208 -6.32 -5.02 -4.54
C THR A 208 -7.26 -4.17 -5.39
N TRP A 209 -7.60 -2.95 -4.97
CA TRP A 209 -8.37 -2.02 -5.82
C TRP A 209 -7.62 -1.73 -7.11
N TRP A 210 -6.33 -1.38 -7.00
CA TRP A 210 -5.47 -1.08 -8.15
C TRP A 210 -5.38 -2.27 -9.12
N PHE A 211 -5.21 -3.49 -8.61
CA PHE A 211 -5.18 -4.68 -9.46
C PHE A 211 -6.53 -5.00 -10.10
N GLN A 212 -7.61 -4.99 -9.33
CA GLN A 212 -8.93 -5.42 -9.81
C GLN A 212 -9.49 -4.44 -10.83
N ASN A 213 -9.38 -3.14 -10.56
CA ASN A 213 -9.97 -2.11 -11.39
C ASN A 213 -9.18 -1.86 -12.69
N SER A 214 -7.86 -2.12 -12.66
CA SER A 214 -7.01 -2.11 -13.85
C SER A 214 -7.02 -3.41 -14.64
N SER A 215 -7.76 -4.43 -14.20
CA SER A 215 -7.66 -5.81 -14.74
C SER A 215 -6.21 -6.33 -14.77
N GLY A 216 -5.39 -5.93 -13.82
CA GLY A 216 -3.99 -6.29 -13.70
C GLY A 216 -3.04 -5.45 -14.55
N ASP A 217 -3.48 -4.36 -15.19
CA ASP A 217 -2.56 -3.44 -15.88
C ASP A 217 -1.64 -2.68 -14.92
N THR A 218 -2.11 -2.41 -13.69
CA THR A 218 -1.22 -2.12 -12.57
C THR A 218 -0.56 -3.42 -12.11
N ARG A 219 0.77 -3.46 -12.16
CA ARG A 219 1.56 -4.69 -11.98
C ARG A 219 2.08 -4.82 -10.56
N ILE A 220 2.40 -3.68 -9.94
CA ILE A 220 3.05 -3.61 -8.63
C ILE A 220 2.40 -2.49 -7.82
N VAL A 221 2.15 -2.77 -6.54
CA VAL A 221 1.79 -1.74 -5.56
C VAL A 221 2.79 -1.82 -4.40
N ILE A 222 3.45 -0.71 -4.09
CA ILE A 222 4.36 -0.59 -2.95
C ILE A 222 3.62 0.12 -1.83
N LEU A 223 3.52 -0.55 -0.68
CA LEU A 223 2.91 0.02 0.52
C LEU A 223 4.00 0.46 1.49
N LEU A 224 3.90 1.69 2.01
CA LEU A 224 4.72 2.20 3.08
C LEU A 224 3.85 2.40 4.32
N SER A 225 4.16 1.65 5.37
CA SER A 225 3.45 1.73 6.64
C SER A 225 4.40 2.27 7.70
N ILE A 226 4.13 3.49 8.17
CA ILE A 226 5.02 4.26 9.04
C ILE A 226 4.47 4.25 10.46
N ASN A 227 5.29 3.81 11.40
CA ASN A 227 5.10 4.02 12.82
C ASN A 227 6.08 5.12 13.26
N ALA A 228 5.60 6.36 13.33
CA ALA A 228 6.43 7.51 13.63
C ALA A 228 7.08 7.45 15.03
N PRO A 229 6.37 7.04 16.11
CA PRO A 229 6.97 6.97 17.46
C PRO A 229 8.19 6.07 17.54
N THR A 230 8.15 4.91 16.87
CA THR A 230 9.26 3.95 16.85
C THR A 230 10.22 4.14 15.68
N ARG A 231 9.94 5.10 14.79
CA ARG A 231 10.63 5.30 13.49
C ARG A 231 10.77 4.01 12.69
N LYS A 232 9.73 3.18 12.76
CA LYS A 232 9.68 1.90 12.05
C LYS A 232 8.89 2.09 10.77
N ILE A 233 9.49 1.70 9.65
CA ILE A 233 8.81 1.70 8.35
C ILE A 233 8.76 0.28 7.83
N LYS A 234 7.58 -0.14 7.40
CA LYS A 234 7.37 -1.39 6.69
C LYS A 234 7.07 -1.09 5.23
N PHE A 235 7.92 -1.59 4.35
CA PHE A 235 7.65 -1.68 2.92
C PHE A 235 7.01 -3.03 2.61
N GLN A 236 5.93 -3.02 1.82
CA GLN A 236 5.41 -4.24 1.21
C GLN A 236 5.32 -4.06 -0.30
N LYS A 237 5.94 -4.96 -1.07
CA LYS A 237 5.72 -5.07 -2.51
C LYS A 237 4.60 -6.06 -2.75
N TRP A 238 3.49 -5.60 -3.33
CA TRP A 238 2.35 -6.42 -3.70
C TRP A 238 2.30 -6.65 -5.20
N GLN A 239 1.86 -7.84 -5.60
CA GLN A 239 1.57 -8.17 -6.99
C GLN A 239 0.52 -9.28 -7.10
N LEU A 240 0.06 -9.55 -8.33
CA LEU A 240 -0.79 -10.69 -8.62
C LEU A 240 0.03 -11.98 -8.75
N ALA A 241 -0.53 -13.11 -8.29
CA ALA A 241 0.02 -14.42 -8.56
C ALA A 241 -0.13 -14.80 -10.05
N PRO A 242 0.75 -15.67 -10.58
CA PRO A 242 0.62 -16.20 -11.94
C PRO A 242 -0.77 -16.80 -12.18
N PRO A 243 -1.40 -16.59 -13.36
CA PRO A 243 -2.68 -17.22 -13.69
C PRO A 243 -2.65 -18.75 -13.64
N SER A 244 -1.46 -19.33 -13.85
CA SER A 244 -1.19 -20.77 -13.81
C SER A 244 -1.02 -21.34 -12.40
N ILE A 245 -1.11 -20.51 -11.34
CA ILE A 245 -0.99 -21.02 -9.97
C ILE A 245 -2.09 -22.07 -9.68
N PRO A 246 -1.74 -23.25 -9.12
CA PRO A 246 -2.73 -24.28 -8.80
C PRO A 246 -3.82 -23.76 -7.87
N ARG A 247 -5.08 -24.17 -8.11
CA ARG A 247 -6.23 -23.87 -7.26
C ARG A 247 -6.79 -25.15 -6.62
N PRO A 248 -7.10 -25.15 -5.30
CA PRO A 248 -6.96 -24.04 -4.36
C PRO A 248 -5.50 -23.67 -4.09
N VAL A 249 -5.23 -22.37 -3.88
CA VAL A 249 -3.86 -21.90 -3.64
C VAL A 249 -3.42 -22.31 -2.23
N THR A 250 -2.27 -22.99 -2.14
CA THR A 250 -1.70 -23.45 -0.88
C THR A 250 -0.72 -22.43 -0.30
N ARG A 251 -0.51 -22.47 1.02
CA ARG A 251 0.51 -21.65 1.69
C ARG A 251 1.91 -21.90 1.12
N GLN A 252 2.21 -23.16 0.77
CA GLN A 252 3.50 -23.56 0.19
C GLN A 252 3.72 -22.93 -1.18
N ALA A 253 2.70 -22.88 -2.04
CA ALA A 253 2.81 -22.25 -3.36
C ALA A 253 3.15 -20.74 -3.24
N ILE A 254 2.50 -20.03 -2.31
CA ILE A 254 2.81 -18.61 -2.06
C ILE A 254 4.20 -18.45 -1.45
N HIS A 255 4.61 -19.33 -0.54
CA HIS A 255 5.95 -19.31 0.02
C HIS A 255 7.02 -19.49 -1.06
N GLN A 256 6.82 -20.42 -2.01
CA GLN A 256 7.72 -20.62 -3.14
C GLN A 256 7.86 -19.37 -4.00
N LEU A 257 6.75 -18.68 -4.31
CA LEU A 257 6.80 -17.40 -5.04
C LEU A 257 7.61 -16.34 -4.30
N ARG A 258 7.53 -16.28 -2.97
CA ARG A 258 8.29 -15.31 -2.15
C ARG A 258 9.79 -15.59 -2.09
N GLN A 259 10.23 -16.81 -2.40
CA GLN A 259 11.66 -17.14 -2.47
C GLN A 259 12.35 -16.55 -3.70
N GLN A 260 11.59 -15.93 -4.62
CA GLN A 260 12.11 -15.28 -5.82
C GLN A 260 11.79 -13.77 -5.78
N PRO A 261 12.64 -12.94 -5.16
CA PRO A 261 12.43 -11.49 -5.03
C PRO A 261 12.11 -10.76 -6.35
N ASN A 262 12.73 -11.21 -7.45
CA ASN A 262 12.57 -10.68 -8.81
C ASN A 262 11.49 -11.41 -9.62
N GLN A 263 10.65 -12.23 -9.00
CA GLN A 263 9.54 -12.91 -9.66
C GLN A 263 8.68 -11.89 -10.41
N MET A 264 8.65 -12.03 -11.73
CA MET A 264 7.88 -11.16 -12.61
C MET A 264 6.39 -11.26 -12.26
N PRO A 265 5.69 -10.13 -12.00
CA PRO A 265 4.24 -10.15 -11.94
C PRO A 265 3.67 -10.52 -13.31
N PRO A 266 2.46 -11.07 -13.38
CA PRO A 266 1.81 -11.34 -14.65
C PRO A 266 1.75 -10.08 -15.52
N LEU A 267 2.22 -10.19 -16.77
CA LEU A 267 2.21 -9.11 -17.76
C LEU A 267 0.98 -9.16 -18.68
N VAL A 268 0.02 -10.01 -18.33
CA VAL A 268 -1.27 -10.16 -19.01
C VAL A 268 -2.38 -9.62 -18.14
N ARG A 269 -3.51 -9.26 -18.74
CA ARG A 269 -4.70 -8.89 -17.98
C ARG A 269 -5.32 -10.10 -17.29
N GLN A 270 -5.89 -9.89 -16.12
CA GLN A 270 -6.61 -10.88 -15.33
C GLN A 270 -7.96 -10.31 -14.89
N GLN A 271 -9.03 -11.08 -15.06
CA GLN A 271 -10.36 -10.70 -14.59
C GLN A 271 -10.38 -10.61 -13.06
N ALA A 272 -11.03 -9.58 -12.50
CA ALA A 272 -10.98 -9.30 -11.06
C ALA A 272 -11.36 -10.51 -10.18
N ASN A 273 -12.35 -11.30 -10.58
CA ASN A 273 -12.79 -12.52 -9.87
C ASN A 273 -11.78 -13.69 -9.91
N SER A 274 -10.79 -13.62 -10.81
CA SER A 274 -9.70 -14.59 -10.93
C SER A 274 -8.42 -14.11 -10.27
N GLN A 275 -8.34 -12.85 -9.85
CA GLN A 275 -7.11 -12.31 -9.29
C GLN A 275 -6.82 -12.87 -7.90
N LEU A 276 -5.52 -13.06 -7.62
CA LEU A 276 -5.01 -13.35 -6.29
C LEU A 276 -3.84 -12.42 -6.03
N ALA A 277 -4.07 -11.42 -5.20
CA ALA A 277 -3.04 -10.47 -4.79
C ALA A 277 -2.30 -11.00 -3.56
N PHE A 278 -0.99 -10.83 -3.52
CA PHE A 278 -0.20 -11.22 -2.36
C PHE A 278 0.99 -10.27 -2.17
N CYS A 279 1.39 -10.11 -0.92
CA CYS A 279 2.66 -9.47 -0.59
C CYS A 279 3.79 -10.43 -0.98
N ILE A 280 4.64 -10.05 -1.93
CA ILE A 280 5.77 -10.88 -2.40
C ILE A 280 7.07 -10.57 -1.65
N GLN A 281 7.26 -9.32 -1.23
CA GLN A 281 8.41 -8.89 -0.43
C GLN A 281 7.95 -7.99 0.70
N GLU A 282 8.50 -8.18 1.89
CA GLU A 282 8.33 -7.29 3.03
C GLU A 282 9.72 -6.86 3.51
N VAL A 283 9.93 -5.55 3.65
CA VAL A 283 11.15 -4.99 4.23
C VAL A 283 10.77 -4.20 5.47
N ILE A 284 11.44 -4.46 6.58
CA ILE A 284 11.26 -3.74 7.84
C ILE A 284 12.51 -2.92 8.11
N ILE A 285 12.30 -1.62 8.28
CA ILE A 285 13.33 -0.64 8.58
C ILE A 285 13.07 -0.12 9.98
N THR A 286 14.10 -0.13 10.80
CA THR A 286 14.15 0.50 12.13
C THR A 286 15.37 1.43 12.17
N PRO A 287 15.53 2.27 13.21
CA PRO A 287 16.72 3.11 13.34
C PRO A 287 18.05 2.32 13.29
N THR A 288 18.03 1.07 13.74
CA THR A 288 19.23 0.24 13.92
C THR A 288 19.38 -0.87 12.88
N SER A 289 18.34 -1.23 12.13
CA SER A 289 18.39 -2.41 11.26
C SER A 289 17.48 -2.29 10.04
N ILE A 290 17.85 -3.01 8.98
CA ILE A 290 17.03 -3.23 7.80
C ILE A 290 16.97 -4.74 7.61
N THR A 291 15.76 -5.29 7.48
CA THR A 291 15.53 -6.74 7.35
C THR A 291 14.57 -7.02 6.20
N GLY A 292 14.81 -8.10 5.46
CA GLY A 292 13.99 -8.49 4.30
C GLY A 292 14.36 -7.81 2.98
N GLY A 293 15.36 -6.90 2.99
CA GLY A 293 15.91 -6.29 1.78
C GLY A 293 16.80 -7.25 0.97
N PRO A 294 17.14 -6.88 -0.28
CA PRO A 294 16.67 -5.70 -1.01
C PRO A 294 15.23 -5.86 -1.54
N LEU A 295 14.55 -4.75 -1.85
CA LEU A 295 13.31 -4.78 -2.63
C LEU A 295 13.63 -4.62 -4.11
N VAL A 296 13.06 -5.48 -4.96
CA VAL A 296 13.36 -5.50 -6.40
C VAL A 296 12.09 -5.18 -7.19
N ILE A 297 12.15 -4.20 -8.09
CA ILE A 297 11.04 -3.83 -8.99
C ILE A 297 11.44 -4.28 -10.40
N PRO A 298 10.78 -5.31 -10.98
CA PRO A 298 11.13 -5.77 -12.31
C PRO A 298 10.94 -4.68 -13.38
N PHE A 299 11.99 -4.38 -14.14
CA PHE A 299 11.99 -3.30 -15.14
C PHE A 299 10.85 -3.48 -16.13
N ARG A 300 10.71 -4.69 -16.66
CA ARG A 300 9.68 -5.04 -17.65
C ARG A 300 8.26 -4.82 -17.13
N ALA A 301 8.03 -5.05 -15.84
CA ALA A 301 6.72 -4.81 -15.23
C ALA A 301 6.44 -3.31 -15.08
N MET A 302 7.44 -2.52 -14.71
CA MET A 302 7.33 -1.07 -14.54
C MET A 302 7.21 -0.35 -15.90
N PHE A 303 8.05 -0.64 -16.88
CA PHE A 303 8.12 0.07 -18.16
C PHE A 303 7.25 -0.52 -19.27
N ASN A 304 6.68 -1.72 -19.06
CA ASN A 304 5.87 -2.42 -20.06
C ASN A 304 6.59 -2.66 -21.41
N ARG A 305 7.92 -2.77 -21.36
CA ARG A 305 8.81 -3.12 -22.48
C ARG A 305 10.02 -3.90 -21.97
N GLN A 306 10.75 -4.54 -22.86
CA GLN A 306 12.01 -5.19 -22.48
C GLN A 306 13.05 -4.12 -22.12
N PRO A 307 13.96 -4.42 -21.16
CA PRO A 307 15.15 -3.60 -20.96
C PRO A 307 16.06 -3.67 -22.19
N THR A 308 16.79 -2.60 -22.43
CA THR A 308 17.78 -2.44 -23.50
C THR A 308 19.07 -1.86 -22.93
N GLY A 309 20.22 -2.19 -23.52
CA GLY A 309 21.51 -1.68 -23.06
C GLY A 309 21.79 -2.04 -21.59
N ALA A 310 21.93 -1.01 -20.75
CA ALA A 310 22.21 -1.14 -19.31
C ALA A 310 20.94 -1.14 -18.43
N GLU A 311 19.74 -1.07 -19.02
CA GLU A 311 18.47 -1.17 -18.30
C GLU A 311 18.33 -2.52 -17.60
N GLY A 312 17.81 -2.50 -16.39
CA GLY A 312 17.63 -3.68 -15.55
C GLY A 312 16.66 -3.41 -14.41
N ASP A 313 16.39 -4.45 -13.62
CA ASP A 313 15.48 -4.34 -12.48
C ASP A 313 15.96 -3.28 -11.48
N ILE A 314 15.03 -2.50 -10.94
CA ILE A 314 15.34 -1.46 -9.96
C ILE A 314 15.48 -2.11 -8.59
N VAL A 315 16.65 -1.95 -7.97
CA VAL A 315 16.96 -2.55 -6.66
C VAL A 315 17.05 -1.46 -5.60
N ILE A 316 16.15 -1.51 -4.62
CA ILE A 316 16.25 -0.71 -3.39
C ILE A 316 17.02 -1.55 -2.37
N ASN A 317 18.31 -1.25 -2.24
CA ASN A 317 19.18 -1.85 -1.23
C ASN A 317 19.14 -1.08 0.09
N ASP A 318 19.91 -1.53 1.08
CA ASP A 318 19.96 -0.91 2.41
C ASP A 318 20.27 0.60 2.38
N GLN A 319 21.22 1.02 1.53
CA GLN A 319 21.54 2.44 1.37
C GLN A 319 20.37 3.22 0.71
N GLY A 320 19.69 2.59 -0.25
CA GLY A 320 18.48 3.14 -0.86
C GLY A 320 17.37 3.33 0.16
N PHE A 321 17.10 2.33 0.99
CA PHE A 321 16.14 2.44 2.09
C PHE A 321 16.50 3.57 3.05
N ARG A 322 17.75 3.65 3.52
CA ARG A 322 18.18 4.77 4.39
C ARG A 322 17.99 6.13 3.74
N THR A 323 18.20 6.22 2.43
CA THR A 323 17.98 7.47 1.67
C THR A 323 16.51 7.83 1.60
N ILE A 324 15.64 6.85 1.32
CA ILE A 324 14.20 7.02 1.18
C ILE A 324 13.57 7.41 2.52
N THR A 325 13.98 6.76 3.60
CA THR A 325 13.32 6.87 4.91
C THR A 325 13.93 7.92 5.83
N ARG A 326 14.83 8.78 5.34
CA ARG A 326 15.59 9.73 6.16
C ARG A 326 14.75 10.79 6.89
N PHE A 327 13.50 10.96 6.49
CA PHE A 327 12.59 11.98 7.05
C PHE A 327 11.73 11.47 8.22
N VAL A 328 11.80 10.17 8.53
CA VAL A 328 11.10 9.50 9.63
C VAL A 328 12.11 9.09 10.68
#